data_AF-A0A8J7RC96-F1
#
_entry.id   AF-A0A8J7RC96-F1
#
_cell.length_a   1.000
_cell.length_b   1.000
_cell.length_c   1.000
_cell.angle_alpha   90.00
_cell.angle_beta   90.00
_cell.angle_gamma   90.00
#
_symmetry.space_group_name_H-M   'P 1'
#
loop_
_entity.id
_entity.type
_entity.pdbx_description
1 polymer ?
#
loop_
_entity_poly.entity_id
_entity_poly.type
_entity_poly.pdbx_seq_one_letter_code
_entity_poly.pdbx_strand_id
1 'polypeptide(L)'
;MAIQEGDVIRLNYIGRIEGEVFDTTIEAEAEKADIKNPKKDYAPIVIRVGSGHVIPGLDEALVGKEIGEENEVEVPAEKGFGPHDPKLVESVSTNNFREKPKPGMRVQTGEREGVVVNVVGKRAVIDFNHPLAGQALSYTYTIEGVVEDVVEKAQGFIKLFSGRDMDVVFEDGVLTVTLPAGINYDKRWTMSRGVVVYQTFEYIEEVKEVVFVESFKRPELPKEEPAEAAAEEPAEAAVEEPAEAPEEAKEEEPAKKPAKKTTKKSTKKPAKKATKKTTKKQAEE
;
A
#
# COMPACT_ATOMS: atom_id res chain seq x y z
N MET A 1 26.98 1.01 24.01
CA MET A 1 25.70 1.16 24.73
C MET A 1 24.79 0.09 24.18
N ALA A 2 24.21 -0.74 25.06
CA ALA A 2 23.28 -1.77 24.63
C ALA A 2 21.91 -1.14 24.37
N ILE A 3 21.28 -1.54 23.28
CA ILE A 3 19.96 -1.05 22.87
C ILE A 3 18.88 -1.60 23.82
N GLN A 4 17.94 -0.74 24.20
CA GLN A 4 16.84 -1.07 25.10
C GLN A 4 15.50 -0.93 24.39
N GLU A 5 14.47 -1.54 24.98
CA GLU A 5 13.09 -1.32 24.54
C GLU A 5 12.73 0.16 24.68
N GLY A 6 12.16 0.72 23.61
CA GLY A 6 11.79 2.12 23.54
C GLY A 6 12.84 3.06 22.93
N ASP A 7 14.08 2.59 22.74
CA ASP A 7 15.07 3.34 21.96
C ASP A 7 14.61 3.50 20.51
N VAL A 8 14.82 4.70 19.96
CA VAL A 8 14.65 4.93 18.52
C VAL A 8 16.01 4.76 17.85
N ILE A 9 16.10 3.91 16.84
CA ILE A 9 17.36 3.52 16.20
C ILE A 9 17.31 3.63 14.68
N ARG A 10 18.48 3.78 14.06
CA ARG A 10 18.70 3.53 12.63
C ARG A 10 19.08 2.06 12.43
N LEU A 11 18.28 1.34 11.65
CA LEU A 11 18.45 -0.08 11.39
C LEU A 11 18.71 -0.33 9.90
N ASN A 12 19.81 -1.02 9.61
CA ASN A 12 20.00 -1.69 8.34
C ASN A 12 19.68 -3.18 8.48
N TYR A 13 19.11 -3.78 7.43
CA TYR A 13 18.84 -5.20 7.42
C TYR A 13 18.85 -5.80 6.01
N ILE A 14 19.04 -7.11 5.97
CA ILE A 14 18.87 -7.99 4.82
C ILE A 14 17.99 -9.16 5.28
N GLY A 15 16.78 -9.25 4.75
CA GLY A 15 15.84 -10.33 4.99
C GLY A 15 15.96 -11.42 3.93
N ARG A 16 16.06 -12.67 4.37
CA ARG A 16 16.19 -13.85 3.50
C ARG A 16 15.15 -14.91 3.81
N ILE A 17 14.80 -15.69 2.78
CA ILE A 17 13.97 -16.89 2.84
C ILE A 17 14.74 -17.99 2.12
N GLU A 18 14.99 -19.12 2.80
CA GLU A 18 15.74 -20.25 2.21
C GLU A 18 17.10 -19.83 1.59
N GLY A 19 17.71 -18.76 2.10
CA GLY A 19 18.98 -18.20 1.61
C GLY A 19 18.84 -17.12 0.53
N GLU A 20 17.65 -16.93 -0.05
CA GLU A 20 17.39 -15.89 -1.07
C GLU A 20 16.94 -14.58 -0.41
N VAL A 21 17.51 -13.45 -0.86
CA VAL A 21 17.13 -12.12 -0.34
C VAL A 21 15.78 -11.71 -0.91
N PHE A 22 14.84 -11.35 -0.05
CA PHE A 22 13.51 -10.85 -0.46
C PHE A 22 13.28 -9.39 -0.12
N ASP A 23 13.99 -8.85 0.88
CA ASP A 23 13.93 -7.44 1.26
C ASP A 23 15.26 -6.99 1.89
N THR A 24 15.62 -5.73 1.69
CA THR A 24 16.86 -5.15 2.23
C THR A 24 16.81 -3.62 2.22
N THR A 25 17.52 -2.99 3.16
CA THR A 25 17.80 -1.55 3.16
C THR A 25 19.08 -1.19 2.41
N ILE A 26 19.88 -2.19 2.00
CA ILE A 26 21.19 -2.00 1.37
C ILE A 26 21.06 -2.14 -0.15
N GLU A 27 21.34 -1.07 -0.89
CA GLU A 27 21.19 -1.02 -2.35
C GLU A 27 22.01 -2.10 -3.06
N ALA A 28 23.27 -2.28 -2.65
CA ALA A 28 24.17 -3.27 -3.26
C ALA A 28 23.66 -4.71 -3.12
N GLU A 29 22.99 -5.04 -2.02
CA GLU A 29 22.40 -6.37 -1.81
C GLU A 29 21.12 -6.54 -2.64
N ALA A 30 20.33 -5.48 -2.79
CA ALA A 30 19.15 -5.51 -3.65
C ALA A 30 19.52 -5.71 -5.13
N GLU A 31 20.62 -5.11 -5.57
CA GLU A 31 21.14 -5.26 -6.93
C GLU A 31 21.68 -6.68 -7.18
N LYS A 32 22.46 -7.23 -6.24
CA LYS A 32 22.94 -8.62 -6.32
C LYS A 32 21.82 -9.65 -6.39
N ALA A 33 20.72 -9.39 -5.69
CA ALA A 33 19.56 -10.28 -5.63
C ALA A 33 18.51 -10.02 -6.71
N ASP A 34 18.74 -9.08 -7.64
CA ASP A 34 17.80 -8.68 -8.70
C ASP A 34 16.41 -8.23 -8.18
N ILE A 35 16.38 -7.64 -6.99
CA ILE A 35 15.16 -7.08 -6.36
C ILE A 35 15.21 -5.55 -6.25
N LYS A 36 16.16 -4.91 -6.95
CA LYS A 36 16.35 -3.46 -6.92
C LYS A 36 15.09 -2.74 -7.42
N ASN A 37 14.55 -1.86 -6.59
CA ASN A 37 13.41 -1.02 -6.95
C ASN A 37 13.89 0.44 -7.12
N PRO A 38 13.81 1.03 -8.33
CA PRO A 38 14.28 2.40 -8.57
C PRO A 38 13.48 3.48 -7.82
N LYS A 39 12.32 3.12 -7.24
CA LYS A 39 11.49 4.02 -6.42
C LYS A 39 11.72 3.83 -4.92
N LYS A 40 12.51 2.84 -4.51
CA LYS A 40 12.85 2.61 -3.10
C LYS A 40 14.13 3.38 -2.79
N ASP A 41 14.09 4.13 -1.70
CA ASP A 41 15.30 4.72 -1.13
C ASP A 41 15.97 3.68 -0.22
N TYR A 42 17.22 3.36 -0.52
CA TYR A 42 18.02 2.36 0.19
C TYR A 42 18.86 3.07 1.24
N ALA A 43 18.24 3.25 2.40
CA ALA A 43 18.82 3.89 3.56
C ALA A 43 18.39 3.16 4.84
N PRO A 44 19.14 3.32 5.95
CA PRO A 44 18.73 2.80 7.25
C PRO A 44 17.33 3.29 7.60
N ILE A 45 16.48 2.37 8.07
CA ILE A 45 15.14 2.72 8.52
C ILE A 45 15.18 3.18 9.98
N VAL A 46 14.38 4.17 10.32
CA VAL A 46 14.25 4.64 11.70
C VAL A 46 13.06 3.95 12.35
N ILE A 47 13.30 3.21 13.42
CA ILE A 47 12.27 2.46 14.14
C ILE A 47 12.43 2.64 15.64
N ARG A 48 11.34 2.42 16.38
CA ARG A 48 11.39 2.32 17.84
C ARG A 48 11.40 0.85 18.23
N VAL A 49 12.37 0.43 19.03
CA VAL A 49 12.48 -0.96 19.48
C VAL A 49 11.30 -1.33 20.38
N GLY A 50 10.68 -2.47 20.11
CA GLY A 50 9.52 -2.99 20.85
C GLY A 50 8.17 -2.33 20.49
N SER A 51 8.10 -1.61 19.38
CA SER A 51 6.87 -0.93 18.92
C SER A 51 6.15 -1.67 17.78
N GLY A 52 6.67 -2.80 17.31
CA GLY A 52 6.09 -3.54 16.19
C GLY A 52 6.23 -2.82 14.84
N HIS A 53 7.25 -1.96 14.70
CA HIS A 53 7.60 -1.31 13.43
C HIS A 53 8.21 -2.28 12.42
N VAL A 54 8.79 -3.38 12.92
CA VAL A 54 9.29 -4.51 12.15
C VAL A 54 8.60 -5.79 12.63
N ILE A 55 8.84 -6.91 11.94
CA ILE A 55 8.28 -8.20 12.34
C ILE A 55 8.70 -8.56 13.79
N PRO A 56 7.84 -9.23 14.58
CA PRO A 56 8.09 -9.49 16.00
C PRO A 56 9.44 -10.15 16.29
N GLY A 57 9.85 -11.13 15.48
CA GLY A 57 11.10 -11.84 15.70
C GLY A 57 12.34 -10.98 15.47
N LEU A 58 12.27 -9.99 14.58
CA LEU A 58 13.35 -9.02 14.40
C LEU A 58 13.34 -8.00 15.53
N ASP A 59 12.16 -7.50 15.92
CA ASP A 59 12.01 -6.48 16.97
C ASP A 59 12.58 -6.98 18.32
N GLU A 60 12.24 -8.22 18.70
CA GLU A 60 12.77 -8.86 19.91
C GLU A 60 14.29 -9.05 19.87
N ALA A 61 14.86 -9.29 18.69
CA ALA A 61 16.30 -9.56 18.52
C ALA A 61 17.18 -8.30 18.63
N LEU A 62 16.59 -7.11 18.53
CA LEU A 62 17.30 -5.84 18.65
C LEU A 62 17.68 -5.53 20.11
N VAL A 63 16.91 -6.04 21.07
CA VAL A 63 17.10 -5.72 22.49
C VAL A 63 18.41 -6.33 22.99
N GLY A 64 19.22 -5.51 23.66
CA GLY A 64 20.51 -5.89 24.23
C GLY A 64 21.67 -5.94 23.24
N LYS A 65 21.44 -5.63 21.96
CA LYS A 65 22.49 -5.56 20.94
C LYS A 65 23.27 -4.26 20.98
N GLU A 66 24.47 -4.27 20.43
CA GLU A 66 25.34 -3.10 20.39
C GLU A 66 25.29 -2.38 19.03
N ILE A 67 25.53 -1.07 19.07
CA ILE A 67 25.61 -0.23 17.88
C ILE A 67 26.85 -0.61 17.06
N GLY A 68 26.68 -0.75 15.75
CA GLY A 68 27.74 -1.06 14.77
C GLY A 68 28.05 -2.54 14.64
N GLU A 69 27.49 -3.41 15.48
CA GLU A 69 27.66 -4.86 15.38
C GLU A 69 26.68 -5.45 14.35
N GLU A 70 27.21 -6.23 13.40
CA GLU A 70 26.39 -7.04 12.51
C GLU A 70 25.91 -8.29 13.25
N ASN A 71 24.60 -8.48 13.28
CA ASN A 71 23.93 -9.57 13.96
C ASN A 71 23.09 -10.38 12.98
N GLU A 72 22.85 -11.65 13.30
CA GLU A 72 21.96 -12.52 12.55
C GLU A 72 20.90 -13.13 13.48
N VAL A 73 19.67 -13.23 12.99
CA VAL A 73 18.57 -13.88 13.70
C VAL A 73 17.74 -14.73 12.75
N GLU A 74 17.40 -15.94 13.19
CA GLU A 74 16.38 -16.78 12.58
C GLU A 74 15.02 -16.46 13.19
N VAL A 75 14.06 -16.15 12.33
CA VAL A 75 12.70 -15.78 12.71
C VAL A 75 11.75 -16.90 12.27
N PRO A 76 11.16 -17.66 13.21
CA PRO A 76 10.17 -18.68 12.86
C PRO A 76 8.90 -18.02 12.30
N ALA A 77 8.10 -18.78 11.54
CA ALA A 77 6.93 -18.26 10.84
C ALA A 77 5.96 -17.52 11.78
N GLU A 78 5.78 -18.01 13.01
CA GLU A 78 4.91 -17.41 14.02
C GLU A 78 5.33 -16.00 14.44
N LYS A 79 6.64 -15.69 14.36
CA LYS A 79 7.22 -14.38 14.68
C LYS A 79 7.58 -13.57 13.43
N GLY A 80 7.32 -14.11 12.23
CA GLY A 80 7.48 -13.44 10.94
C GLY A 80 6.15 -12.95 10.40
N PHE A 81 5.71 -13.51 9.28
CA PHE A 81 4.44 -13.16 8.62
C PHE A 81 3.25 -14.02 9.09
N GLY A 82 3.42 -14.77 10.17
CA GLY A 82 2.41 -15.65 10.76
C GLY A 82 2.41 -17.06 10.16
N PRO A 83 1.72 -18.00 10.82
CA PRO A 83 1.54 -19.35 10.29
C PRO A 83 0.64 -19.33 9.05
N HIS A 84 0.85 -20.29 8.16
CA HIS A 84 -0.07 -20.53 7.05
C HIS A 84 -1.39 -21.07 7.60
N ASP A 85 -2.51 -20.39 7.34
CA ASP A 85 -3.84 -20.82 7.76
C ASP A 85 -4.56 -21.54 6.61
N PRO A 86 -4.83 -22.86 6.73
CA PRO A 86 -5.59 -23.60 5.73
C PRO A 86 -7.02 -23.07 5.52
N LYS A 87 -7.59 -22.34 6.49
CA LYS A 87 -8.93 -21.75 6.37
C LYS A 87 -8.96 -20.55 5.41
N LEU A 88 -7.81 -19.93 5.16
CA LEU A 88 -7.65 -18.87 4.16
C LEU A 88 -7.42 -19.44 2.75
N VAL A 89 -7.42 -20.76 2.59
CA VAL A 89 -7.42 -21.43 1.29
C VAL A 89 -8.86 -21.77 0.90
N GLU A 90 -9.41 -21.04 -0.07
CA GLU A 90 -10.80 -21.18 -0.48
C GLU A 90 -10.92 -21.70 -1.91
N SER A 91 -12.01 -22.43 -2.17
CA SER A 91 -12.35 -22.89 -3.51
C SER A 91 -13.43 -21.99 -4.13
N VAL A 92 -13.10 -21.30 -5.22
CA VAL A 92 -13.98 -20.34 -5.90
C VAL A 92 -14.34 -20.86 -7.30
N SER A 93 -15.56 -20.55 -7.76
CA SER A 93 -15.99 -20.89 -9.11
C SER A 93 -15.16 -20.14 -10.16
N THR A 94 -14.67 -20.85 -11.17
CA THR A 94 -13.95 -20.26 -12.32
C THR A 94 -14.80 -19.23 -13.08
N ASN A 95 -16.12 -19.29 -12.98
CA ASN A 95 -17.03 -18.31 -13.58
C ASN A 95 -16.96 -16.92 -12.92
N ASN A 96 -16.37 -16.81 -11.73
CA ASN A 96 -16.23 -15.52 -11.03
C ASN A 96 -15.04 -14.71 -11.55
N PHE A 97 -14.19 -15.31 -12.40
CA PHE A 97 -13.01 -14.66 -12.95
C PHE A 97 -13.32 -14.15 -14.36
N ARG A 98 -12.83 -12.95 -14.68
CA ARG A 98 -12.92 -12.38 -16.03
C ARG A 98 -12.10 -13.17 -17.05
N GLU A 99 -10.95 -13.67 -16.60
CA GLU A 99 -10.04 -14.49 -17.38
C GLU A 99 -9.90 -15.87 -16.76
N LYS A 100 -9.42 -16.83 -17.54
CA LYS A 100 -9.23 -18.21 -17.06
C LYS A 100 -8.12 -18.24 -15.99
N PRO A 101 -8.43 -18.61 -14.72
CA PRO A 101 -7.42 -18.63 -13.67
C PRO A 101 -6.36 -19.69 -13.95
N LYS A 102 -5.13 -19.38 -13.53
CA LYS A 102 -3.96 -20.25 -13.66
C LYS A 102 -3.19 -20.28 -12.34
N PRO A 103 -2.53 -21.40 -11.98
CA PRO A 103 -1.63 -21.42 -10.83
C PRO A 103 -0.61 -20.28 -10.87
N GLY A 104 -0.36 -19.65 -9.73
CA GLY A 104 0.51 -18.46 -9.58
C GLY A 104 -0.15 -17.13 -9.91
N MET A 105 -1.37 -17.12 -10.46
CA MET A 105 -2.07 -15.89 -10.80
C MET A 105 -2.56 -15.17 -9.53
N ARG A 106 -2.17 -13.89 -9.37
CA ARG A 106 -2.72 -13.01 -8.33
C ARG A 106 -4.14 -12.60 -8.69
N VAL A 107 -5.04 -12.71 -7.73
CA VAL A 107 -6.47 -12.48 -7.91
C VAL A 107 -7.02 -11.67 -6.76
N GLN A 108 -7.92 -10.75 -7.09
CA GLN A 108 -8.66 -9.96 -6.10
C GLN A 108 -10.10 -10.45 -6.06
N THR A 109 -10.52 -10.96 -4.90
CA THR A 109 -11.90 -11.42 -4.65
C THR A 109 -12.51 -10.57 -3.54
N GLY A 110 -13.33 -9.59 -3.93
CA GLY A 110 -13.82 -8.58 -2.99
C GLY A 110 -12.68 -7.68 -2.52
N GLU A 111 -12.52 -7.55 -1.21
CA GLU A 111 -11.41 -6.79 -0.60
C GLU A 111 -10.16 -7.64 -0.33
N ARG A 112 -10.20 -8.95 -0.63
CA ARG A 112 -9.11 -9.89 -0.36
C ARG A 112 -8.29 -10.14 -1.62
N GLU A 113 -6.98 -10.04 -1.50
CA GLU A 113 -6.02 -10.47 -2.52
C GLU A 113 -5.50 -11.85 -2.17
N GLY A 114 -5.34 -12.70 -3.19
CA GLY A 114 -4.82 -14.05 -3.02
C GLY A 114 -4.15 -14.56 -4.28
N VAL A 115 -3.57 -15.75 -4.20
CA VAL A 115 -2.87 -16.42 -5.29
C VAL A 115 -3.59 -17.70 -5.64
N VAL A 116 -3.85 -17.93 -6.93
CA VAL A 116 -4.40 -19.20 -7.39
C VAL A 116 -3.34 -20.30 -7.19
N VAL A 117 -3.62 -21.27 -6.33
CA VAL A 117 -2.72 -22.41 -6.07
C VAL A 117 -2.93 -23.51 -7.09
N ASN A 118 -4.20 -23.79 -7.42
CA ASN A 118 -4.56 -24.87 -8.33
C ASN A 118 -5.90 -24.60 -9.01
N VAL A 119 -6.15 -25.24 -10.15
CA VAL A 119 -7.44 -25.21 -10.85
C VAL A 119 -7.88 -26.63 -11.16
N VAL A 120 -8.99 -27.04 -10.56
CA VAL A 120 -9.56 -28.38 -10.70
C VAL A 120 -10.95 -28.27 -11.33
N GLY A 121 -11.05 -28.67 -12.60
CA GLY A 121 -12.30 -28.57 -13.36
C GLY A 121 -12.81 -27.13 -13.47
N LYS A 122 -13.99 -26.86 -12.88
CA LYS A 122 -14.62 -25.52 -12.85
C LYS A 122 -14.34 -24.74 -11.55
N ARG A 123 -13.42 -25.20 -10.70
CA ARG A 123 -13.09 -24.55 -9.43
C ARG A 123 -11.61 -24.16 -9.40
N ALA A 124 -11.33 -22.94 -8.98
CA ALA A 124 -9.98 -22.49 -8.65
C ALA A 124 -9.80 -22.54 -7.12
N VAL A 125 -8.67 -23.04 -6.67
CA VAL A 125 -8.24 -22.98 -5.27
C VAL A 125 -7.37 -21.74 -5.14
N ILE A 126 -7.78 -20.81 -4.26
CA ILE A 126 -7.12 -19.54 -4.01
C ILE A 126 -6.59 -19.55 -2.58
N ASP A 127 -5.35 -19.15 -2.41
CA ASP A 127 -4.74 -18.92 -1.11
C ASP A 127 -4.73 -17.42 -0.80
N PHE A 128 -5.40 -17.03 0.28
CA PHE A 128 -5.48 -15.65 0.77
C PHE A 128 -4.49 -15.36 1.92
N ASN A 129 -3.59 -16.29 2.25
CA ASN A 129 -2.53 -16.03 3.21
C ASN A 129 -1.56 -14.95 2.71
N HIS A 130 -0.82 -14.34 3.64
CA HIS A 130 0.32 -13.52 3.27
C HIS A 130 1.29 -14.35 2.40
N PRO A 131 1.91 -13.79 1.34
CA PRO A 131 2.80 -14.56 0.45
C PRO A 131 3.96 -15.27 1.16
N LEU A 132 4.34 -14.77 2.34
CA LEU A 132 5.43 -15.29 3.18
C LEU A 132 4.92 -16.01 4.45
N ALA A 133 3.62 -16.27 4.57
CA ALA A 133 3.07 -17.00 5.71
C ALA A 133 3.59 -18.44 5.75
N GLY A 134 3.91 -18.93 6.94
CA GLY A 134 4.48 -20.27 7.15
C GLY A 134 5.97 -20.39 6.82
N GLN A 135 6.61 -19.33 6.33
CA GLN A 135 8.04 -19.32 6.01
C GLN A 135 8.87 -18.94 7.23
N ALA A 136 9.97 -19.67 7.46
CA ALA A 136 11.03 -19.23 8.35
C ALA A 136 11.93 -18.22 7.61
N LEU A 137 12.30 -17.15 8.29
CA LEU A 137 13.10 -16.06 7.72
C LEU A 137 14.46 -16.01 8.43
N SER A 138 15.49 -15.53 7.75
CA SER A 138 16.72 -15.09 8.41
C SER A 138 16.97 -13.62 8.12
N TYR A 139 17.38 -12.89 9.15
CA TYR A 139 17.72 -11.47 9.04
C TYR A 139 19.15 -11.26 9.47
N THR A 140 19.96 -10.67 8.58
CA THR A 140 21.22 -10.02 8.96
C THR A 140 20.92 -8.54 9.17
N TYR A 141 21.33 -7.96 10.29
CA TYR A 141 21.01 -6.57 10.60
C TYR A 141 22.13 -5.88 11.38
N THR A 142 22.20 -4.56 11.23
CA THR A 142 23.17 -3.70 11.90
C THR A 142 22.45 -2.47 12.42
N ILE A 143 22.66 -2.16 13.70
CA ILE A 143 22.13 -0.95 14.33
C ILE A 143 23.17 0.14 14.14
N GLU A 144 22.89 1.16 13.34
CA GLU A 144 23.88 2.21 13.06
C GLU A 144 24.00 3.25 14.18
N GLY A 145 22.92 3.44 14.95
CA GLY A 145 22.93 4.34 16.08
C GLY A 145 21.54 4.62 16.63
N VAL A 146 21.51 5.28 17.79
CA VAL A 146 20.30 5.81 18.42
C VAL A 146 19.98 7.18 17.82
N VAL A 147 18.71 7.44 17.60
CA VAL A 147 18.17 8.71 17.11
C VAL A 147 17.55 9.45 18.30
N GLU A 148 18.21 10.51 18.74
CA GLU A 148 17.71 11.36 19.84
C GLU A 148 16.95 12.58 19.31
N ASP A 149 17.34 13.08 18.14
CA ASP A 149 16.78 14.28 17.54
C ASP A 149 15.29 14.13 17.19
N VAL A 150 14.48 15.12 17.61
CA VAL A 150 13.02 15.14 17.43
C VAL A 150 12.64 15.14 15.95
N VAL A 151 13.32 15.95 15.14
CA VAL A 151 13.02 16.09 13.71
C VAL A 151 13.33 14.78 13.00
N GLU A 152 14.47 14.16 13.30
CA GLU A 152 14.87 12.91 12.71
C GLU A 152 13.95 11.73 13.10
N LYS A 153 13.55 11.63 14.38
CA LYS A 153 12.55 10.64 14.82
C LYS A 153 11.26 10.79 14.01
N ALA A 154 10.76 12.01 13.89
CA ALA A 154 9.53 12.31 13.17
C ALA A 154 9.65 11.99 11.67
N GLN A 155 10.74 12.41 11.02
CA GLN A 155 11.03 12.08 9.61
C GLN A 155 11.11 10.57 9.40
N GLY A 156 11.74 9.86 10.34
CA GLY A 156 11.81 8.42 10.39
C GLY A 156 10.45 7.74 10.38
N PHE A 157 9.57 8.13 11.30
CA PHE A 157 8.20 7.59 11.36
C PHE A 157 7.37 7.97 10.13
N ILE A 158 7.48 9.21 9.65
CA ILE A 158 6.84 9.63 8.40
C ILE A 158 7.28 8.71 7.26
N LYS A 159 8.60 8.50 7.08
CA LYS A 159 9.14 7.65 6.02
C LYS A 159 8.69 6.19 6.16
N LEU A 160 8.72 5.64 7.37
CA LEU A 160 8.31 4.26 7.64
C LEU A 160 6.85 4.01 7.19
N PHE A 161 5.91 4.86 7.62
CA PHE A 161 4.49 4.63 7.35
C PHE A 161 4.04 5.16 5.98
N SER A 162 4.57 6.30 5.53
CA SER A 162 4.16 6.92 4.25
C SER A 162 5.01 6.49 3.05
N GLY A 163 6.24 6.00 3.27
CA GLY A 163 7.22 5.75 2.21
C GLY A 163 7.71 7.02 1.53
N ARG A 164 7.61 8.18 2.20
CA ARG A 164 8.00 9.49 1.67
C ARG A 164 8.94 10.19 2.64
N ASP A 165 9.92 10.88 2.08
CA ASP A 165 10.67 11.91 2.77
C ASP A 165 9.88 13.21 2.74
N MET A 166 9.77 13.86 3.90
CA MET A 166 9.06 15.15 4.06
C MET A 166 9.90 16.10 4.90
N ASP A 167 9.79 17.38 4.58
CA ASP A 167 10.41 18.43 5.37
C ASP A 167 9.66 18.60 6.69
N VAL A 168 10.41 18.56 7.78
CA VAL A 168 9.89 18.66 9.14
C VAL A 168 10.66 19.75 9.88
N VAL A 169 9.93 20.61 10.57
CA VAL A 169 10.47 21.67 11.43
C VAL A 169 9.87 21.50 12.81
N PHE A 170 10.69 21.64 13.86
CA PHE A 170 10.25 21.55 15.24
C PHE A 170 10.63 22.82 16.00
N GLU A 171 9.62 23.55 16.49
CA GLU A 171 9.80 24.80 17.24
C GLU A 171 8.79 24.85 18.41
N ASP A 172 9.28 25.10 19.62
CA ASP A 172 8.46 25.30 20.83
C ASP A 172 7.40 24.21 21.11
N GLY A 173 7.69 22.95 20.76
CA GLY A 173 6.76 21.83 20.91
C GLY A 173 5.80 21.63 19.74
N VAL A 174 5.90 22.43 18.69
CA VAL A 174 5.09 22.33 17.47
C VAL A 174 5.93 21.67 16.36
N LEU A 175 5.49 20.49 15.93
CA LEU A 175 6.08 19.77 14.81
C LEU A 175 5.31 20.12 13.52
N THR A 176 5.94 20.88 12.63
CA THR A 176 5.37 21.27 11.34
C THR A 176 5.91 20.38 10.23
N VAL A 177 5.02 19.66 9.55
CA VAL A 177 5.34 18.78 8.42
C VAL A 177 4.84 19.42 7.13
N THR A 178 5.75 19.67 6.19
CA THR A 178 5.41 20.21 4.87
C THR A 178 5.01 19.08 3.93
N LEU A 179 3.76 19.14 3.46
CA LEU A 179 3.18 18.13 2.59
C LEU A 179 3.46 18.44 1.12
N PRO A 180 3.95 17.48 0.34
CA PRO A 180 4.07 17.66 -1.11
C PRO A 180 2.69 17.76 -1.75
N ALA A 181 2.58 18.57 -2.80
CA ALA A 181 1.30 18.83 -3.46
C ALA A 181 0.63 17.53 -3.93
N GLY A 182 -0.65 17.37 -3.60
CA GLY A 182 -1.45 16.23 -4.04
C GLY A 182 -1.23 14.95 -3.22
N ILE A 183 -0.41 14.97 -2.17
CA ILE A 183 -0.24 13.81 -1.29
C ILE A 183 -1.54 13.39 -0.61
N ASN A 184 -2.47 14.32 -0.43
CA ASN A 184 -3.80 14.03 0.13
C ASN A 184 -4.65 13.09 -0.74
N TYR A 185 -4.26 12.84 -2.00
CA TYR A 185 -4.87 11.82 -2.87
C TYR A 185 -4.11 10.48 -2.84
N ASP A 186 -2.94 10.43 -2.22
CA ASP A 186 -2.17 9.19 -2.03
C ASP A 186 -2.87 8.34 -0.96
N LYS A 187 -3.29 7.13 -1.37
CA LYS A 187 -4.02 6.21 -0.48
C LYS A 187 -3.17 5.80 0.73
N ARG A 188 -1.86 5.59 0.54
CA ARG A 188 -0.96 5.21 1.63
C ARG A 188 -0.89 6.33 2.65
N TRP A 189 -0.68 7.57 2.21
CA TRP A 189 -0.70 8.75 3.10
C TRP A 189 -2.03 8.92 3.83
N THR A 190 -3.14 8.80 3.11
CA THR A 190 -4.48 8.93 3.69
C THR A 190 -4.71 7.93 4.83
N MET A 191 -4.21 6.70 4.67
CA MET A 191 -4.30 5.66 5.69
C MET A 191 -3.26 5.84 6.81
N SER A 192 -2.09 6.38 6.52
CA SER A 192 -0.98 6.46 7.47
C SER A 192 -0.91 7.76 8.27
N ARG A 193 -1.48 8.88 7.81
CA ARG A 193 -1.37 10.19 8.50
C ARG A 193 -1.79 10.14 9.97
N GLY A 194 -2.85 9.39 10.31
CA GLY A 194 -3.31 9.24 11.69
C GLY A 194 -2.34 8.42 12.53
N VAL A 195 -1.73 7.38 11.92
CA VAL A 195 -0.69 6.57 12.55
C VAL A 195 0.55 7.41 12.80
N VAL A 196 0.99 8.21 11.83
CA VAL A 196 2.13 9.13 12.00
C VAL A 196 1.92 10.08 13.18
N VAL A 197 0.74 10.70 13.28
CA VAL A 197 0.40 11.59 14.40
C VAL A 197 0.44 10.84 15.73
N TYR A 198 -0.20 9.67 15.80
CA TYR A 198 -0.20 8.83 17.01
C TYR A 198 1.22 8.44 17.44
N GLN A 199 2.02 7.95 16.50
CA GLN A 199 3.41 7.54 16.70
C GLN A 199 4.29 8.69 17.19
N THR A 200 4.07 9.87 16.62
CA THR A 200 4.76 11.10 17.04
C THR A 200 4.44 11.43 18.49
N PHE A 201 3.16 11.51 18.86
CA PHE A 201 2.78 11.85 20.23
C PHE A 201 3.13 10.79 21.27
N GLU A 202 3.05 9.51 20.89
CA GLU A 202 3.35 8.41 21.80
C GLU A 202 4.86 8.33 22.10
N TYR A 203 5.72 8.64 21.13
CA TYR A 203 7.15 8.34 21.21
C TYR A 203 8.07 9.56 21.16
N ILE A 204 7.53 10.77 21.02
CA ILE A 204 8.28 12.03 21.02
C ILE A 204 7.58 12.99 21.99
N GLU A 205 7.90 12.86 23.29
CA GLU A 205 7.26 13.59 24.38
C GLU A 205 7.36 15.11 24.26
N GLU A 206 8.38 15.60 23.55
CA GLU A 206 8.61 17.02 23.30
C GLU A 206 7.55 17.61 22.37
N VAL A 207 6.88 16.80 21.55
CA VAL A 207 5.88 17.25 20.58
C VAL A 207 4.51 17.36 21.24
N LYS A 208 3.98 18.59 21.25
CA LYS A 208 2.67 18.93 21.81
C LYS A 208 1.61 19.19 20.74
N GLU A 209 2.05 19.56 19.54
CA GLU A 209 1.18 19.82 18.41
C GLU A 209 1.85 19.34 17.11
N VAL A 210 1.05 18.76 16.21
CA VAL A 210 1.49 18.36 14.86
C VAL A 210 0.68 19.14 13.83
N VAL A 211 1.37 19.93 13.01
CA VAL A 211 0.77 20.77 11.97
C VAL A 211 1.19 20.25 10.60
N PHE A 212 0.20 19.95 9.75
CA PHE A 212 0.45 19.63 8.35
C PHE A 212 0.21 20.86 7.49
N VAL A 213 1.22 21.28 6.73
CA VAL A 213 1.15 22.45 5.85
C VAL A 213 1.23 22.01 4.40
N GLU A 214 0.21 22.33 3.61
CA GLU A 214 0.22 22.19 2.15
C GLU A 214 0.27 23.60 1.54
N SER A 215 1.22 23.84 0.64
CA SER A 215 1.43 25.16 0.01
C SER A 215 1.28 25.05 -1.51
N PHE A 216 0.45 25.92 -2.07
CA PHE A 216 0.21 26.01 -3.51
C PHE A 216 0.66 27.38 -4.02
N LYS A 217 1.74 27.41 -4.78
CA LYS A 217 2.20 28.63 -5.45
C LYS A 217 1.46 28.79 -6.78
N ARG A 218 1.03 30.02 -7.08
CA ARG A 218 0.50 30.36 -8.40
C ARG A 218 1.64 30.12 -9.42
N PRO A 219 1.41 29.33 -10.49
CA PRO A 219 2.41 29.19 -11.55
C PRO A 219 2.66 30.55 -12.20
N GLU A 220 3.93 30.89 -12.43
CA GLU A 220 4.27 32.09 -13.18
C GLU A 220 3.78 31.92 -14.62
N LEU A 221 2.96 32.86 -15.10
CA LEU A 221 2.59 32.90 -16.50
C LEU A 221 3.87 33.16 -17.31
N PRO A 222 4.07 32.48 -18.46
CA PRO A 222 5.13 32.86 -19.38
C PRO A 222 5.00 34.36 -19.63
N LYS A 223 6.08 35.11 -19.39
CA LYS A 223 6.10 36.52 -19.79
C LYS A 223 5.91 36.52 -21.31
N GLU A 224 4.80 37.10 -21.79
CA GLU A 224 4.68 37.45 -23.19
C GLU A 224 5.84 38.38 -23.51
N GLU A 225 6.83 37.88 -24.25
CA GLU A 225 7.77 38.75 -24.93
C GLU A 225 6.94 39.66 -25.84
N PRO A 226 7.13 40.99 -25.80
CA PRO A 226 6.40 41.87 -26.68
C PRO A 226 6.70 41.44 -28.11
N ALA A 227 5.66 41.18 -28.89
CA ALA A 227 5.77 40.91 -30.32
C ALA A 227 6.57 42.05 -30.96
N GLU A 228 7.84 41.76 -31.24
CA GLU A 228 8.74 42.68 -31.90
C GLU A 228 8.17 42.93 -33.29
N ALA A 229 7.98 44.21 -33.59
CA ALA A 229 7.32 44.71 -34.77
C ALA A 229 7.96 44.15 -36.04
N ALA A 230 7.26 43.22 -36.70
CA ALA A 230 7.49 42.93 -38.11
C ALA A 230 6.80 44.03 -38.93
N ALA A 231 7.53 45.11 -39.21
CA ALA A 231 7.20 46.10 -40.22
C ALA A 231 8.14 45.92 -41.44
N GLU A 232 7.52 45.52 -42.56
CA GLU A 232 7.75 45.89 -43.98
C GLU A 232 9.18 45.78 -44.56
N GLU A 233 9.43 45.18 -45.74
CA GLU A 233 8.90 45.57 -47.07
C GLU A 233 9.05 44.45 -48.16
N PRO A 234 8.50 44.62 -49.40
CA PRO A 234 7.85 43.56 -50.19
C PRO A 234 8.56 43.13 -51.50
N ALA A 235 8.05 42.09 -52.17
CA ALA A 235 8.06 41.96 -53.64
C ALA A 235 7.03 40.93 -54.16
N GLU A 236 6.18 41.40 -55.08
CA GLU A 236 5.36 40.72 -56.11
C GLU A 236 6.02 39.47 -56.76
N ALA A 237 5.35 38.52 -57.43
CA ALA A 237 3.96 38.19 -57.74
C ALA A 237 3.99 36.79 -58.41
N ALA A 238 2.94 35.99 -58.27
CA ALA A 238 2.38 35.16 -59.34
C ALA A 238 1.09 34.48 -58.85
N VAL A 239 0.02 34.78 -59.57
CA VAL A 239 -1.34 34.28 -59.43
C VAL A 239 -1.45 32.88 -60.03
N GLU A 240 -2.09 31.93 -59.34
CA GLU A 240 -3.02 30.96 -59.95
C GLU A 240 -3.82 30.21 -58.86
N GLU A 241 -5.11 30.54 -58.76
CA GLU A 241 -6.20 29.65 -58.36
C GLU A 241 -7.03 29.38 -59.65
N PRO A 242 -7.86 28.32 -59.77
CA PRO A 242 -8.67 27.67 -58.73
C PRO A 242 -8.57 26.11 -58.82
N ALA A 243 -9.32 25.22 -58.17
CA ALA A 243 -10.69 25.24 -57.67
C ALA A 243 -10.94 24.04 -56.72
N GLU A 244 -11.86 24.30 -55.80
CA GLU A 244 -12.94 23.43 -55.29
C GLU A 244 -12.67 22.05 -54.66
N ALA A 245 -13.18 21.97 -53.42
CA ALA A 245 -13.59 20.78 -52.70
C ALA A 245 -14.69 19.98 -53.44
N PRO A 246 -15.13 18.86 -52.85
CA PRO A 246 -16.50 18.96 -52.37
C PRO A 246 -16.72 18.42 -50.94
N GLU A 247 -17.54 19.18 -50.21
CA GLU A 247 -18.65 18.74 -49.33
C GLU A 247 -19.34 17.45 -49.83
N GLU A 248 -20.02 16.58 -49.08
CA GLU A 248 -20.88 16.68 -47.90
C GLU A 248 -21.09 15.20 -47.46
N ALA A 249 -20.98 14.85 -46.18
CA ALA A 249 -22.10 14.56 -45.28
C ALA A 249 -23.28 13.74 -45.86
N LYS A 250 -23.57 12.57 -45.23
CA LYS A 250 -24.91 12.19 -44.75
C LYS A 250 -24.89 10.91 -43.90
N GLU A 251 -24.97 11.13 -42.60
CA GLU A 251 -25.94 10.59 -41.64
C GLU A 251 -26.89 9.46 -42.11
N GLU A 252 -26.91 8.34 -41.37
CA GLU A 252 -28.15 7.62 -41.05
C GLU A 252 -27.97 6.68 -39.83
N GLU A 253 -28.52 7.08 -38.68
CA GLU A 253 -29.13 6.20 -37.66
C GLU A 253 -30.62 6.62 -37.61
N PRO A 254 -31.57 5.98 -36.88
CA PRO A 254 -31.48 4.79 -36.02
C PRO A 254 -32.71 3.84 -36.14
N ALA A 255 -32.67 2.64 -35.52
CA ALA A 255 -33.93 1.94 -35.16
C ALA A 255 -33.84 0.93 -33.99
N LYS A 256 -34.45 1.36 -32.88
CA LYS A 256 -35.48 0.67 -32.05
C LYS A 256 -35.14 -0.56 -31.17
N LYS A 257 -35.26 -0.29 -29.86
CA LYS A 257 -35.80 -1.20 -28.82
C LYS A 257 -37.22 -1.69 -29.15
N PRO A 258 -37.68 -2.76 -28.47
CA PRO A 258 -39.02 -2.76 -27.90
C PRO A 258 -39.03 -3.03 -26.39
N ALA A 259 -40.10 -2.56 -25.73
CA ALA A 259 -40.37 -2.72 -24.31
C ALA A 259 -41.55 -3.68 -24.05
N LYS A 260 -41.56 -4.20 -22.81
CA LYS A 260 -42.68 -4.75 -22.00
C LYS A 260 -43.25 -6.14 -22.32
N LYS A 261 -43.19 -7.01 -21.30
CA LYS A 261 -44.41 -7.66 -20.76
C LYS A 261 -44.30 -7.97 -19.26
N THR A 262 -45.21 -7.37 -18.52
CA THR A 262 -45.60 -7.65 -17.14
C THR A 262 -46.46 -8.92 -17.06
N THR A 263 -46.23 -9.78 -16.07
CA THR A 263 -47.26 -10.71 -15.55
C THR A 263 -47.14 -10.86 -14.02
N LYS A 264 -48.16 -10.36 -13.32
CA LYS A 264 -48.55 -10.72 -11.94
C LYS A 264 -49.29 -12.06 -11.94
N LYS A 265 -48.99 -12.96 -11.00
CA LYS A 265 -49.87 -14.03 -10.47
C LYS A 265 -49.25 -14.50 -9.13
N SER A 266 -49.61 -13.95 -7.98
CA SER A 266 -50.70 -14.29 -7.04
C SER A 266 -50.86 -15.76 -6.64
N THR A 267 -50.90 -15.96 -5.30
CA THR A 267 -51.28 -17.13 -4.47
C THR A 267 -50.22 -18.26 -4.35
N LYS A 268 -49.92 -18.88 -3.20
CA LYS A 268 -50.71 -19.10 -1.96
C LYS A 268 -49.78 -19.51 -0.79
N LYS A 269 -50.04 -18.97 0.40
CA LYS A 269 -49.52 -19.39 1.71
C LYS A 269 -50.38 -20.53 2.29
N PRO A 270 -49.82 -21.45 3.09
CA PRO A 270 -50.44 -21.79 4.38
C PRO A 270 -49.37 -21.78 5.48
N ALA A 271 -49.53 -21.01 6.55
CA ALA A 271 -50.32 -21.26 7.76
C ALA A 271 -49.56 -22.11 8.79
N LYS A 272 -49.19 -21.42 9.89
CA LYS A 272 -48.68 -21.94 11.15
C LYS A 272 -49.60 -23.03 11.71
N LYS A 273 -49.01 -24.09 12.27
CA LYS A 273 -49.62 -24.82 13.39
C LYS A 273 -48.59 -24.95 14.51
N ALA A 274 -48.90 -24.28 15.61
CA ALA A 274 -48.27 -24.47 16.90
C ALA A 274 -48.92 -25.69 17.56
N THR A 275 -48.12 -26.55 18.19
CA THR A 275 -48.59 -27.51 19.21
C THR A 275 -47.59 -27.58 20.36
N LYS A 276 -48.05 -27.01 21.47
CA LYS A 276 -47.80 -27.26 22.90
C LYS A 276 -46.78 -28.34 23.29
N LYS A 277 -45.84 -27.90 24.15
CA LYS A 277 -45.41 -28.49 25.43
C LYS A 277 -46.14 -29.76 25.86
N THR A 278 -45.36 -30.81 26.14
CA THR A 278 -45.58 -31.71 27.29
C THR A 278 -44.24 -32.10 27.90
N THR A 279 -44.02 -31.64 29.12
CA THR A 279 -43.04 -32.12 30.10
C THR A 279 -43.26 -33.60 30.42
N LYS A 280 -42.18 -34.40 30.50
CA LYS A 280 -42.12 -35.47 31.49
C LYS A 280 -40.68 -35.67 31.98
N LYS A 281 -40.54 -35.48 33.29
CA LYS A 281 -39.41 -35.74 34.17
C LYS A 281 -39.70 -37.08 34.86
N GLN A 282 -38.72 -37.98 34.93
CA GLN A 282 -38.54 -39.15 35.86
C GLN A 282 -37.35 -39.95 35.26
N ALA A 283 -36.16 -40.06 35.86
CA ALA A 283 -35.71 -40.55 37.18
C ALA A 283 -35.55 -42.09 37.24
N GLU A 284 -34.39 -42.50 37.79
CA GLU A 284 -33.83 -43.85 38.06
C GLU A 284 -33.42 -44.65 36.82
N GLU A 285 -32.21 -45.20 36.70
CA GLU A 285 -31.24 -45.74 37.69
C GLU A 285 -29.79 -45.27 37.41
#